data_AF-A0A5N5ZCL3-F1
#
_entry.id   AF-A0A5N5ZCL3-F1
#
_cell.length_a   1.000
_cell.length_b   1.000
_cell.length_c   1.000
_cell.angle_alpha   90.00
_cell.angle_beta   90.00
_cell.angle_gamma   90.00
#
_symmetry.space_group_name_H-M   'P 1'
#
loop_
_entity.id
_entity.type
_entity.pdbx_description
1 polymer ?
#
loop_
_entity_poly.entity_id
_entity_poly.type
_entity_poly.pdbx_seq_one_letter_code
_entity_poly.pdbx_strand_id
1 'polypeptide(L)'
;MGFSWTRIYLLRVPPCHESQQNLKLCIIFNFFSMQLLTKAIQDRFQKVGSQEHVDDPIIIAKFFNPCGSGTWYATEYNPEDKIFFGYVTGFAFDEWGTFSLVDMESVKLPFGLGIERDIYFEEKRFSEVIK
;
A
#
# COMPACT_ATOMS: atom_id res chain seq x y z
N MET A 1 -37.41 36.29 42.02
CA MET A 1 -36.22 35.57 41.49
C MET A 1 -36.71 34.38 40.69
N GLY A 2 -36.23 34.21 39.45
CA GLY A 2 -36.56 33.06 38.59
C GLY A 2 -36.98 33.49 37.18
N PHE A 3 -36.03 33.55 36.25
CA PHE A 3 -36.25 33.76 34.82
C PHE A 3 -36.61 32.43 34.14
N SER A 4 -37.58 32.41 33.22
CA SER A 4 -37.68 31.37 32.21
C SER A 4 -38.46 31.79 30.96
N TRP A 5 -37.70 31.92 29.86
CA TRP A 5 -37.90 31.43 28.49
C TRP A 5 -39.26 31.52 27.76
N THR A 6 -39.28 32.32 26.68
CA THR A 6 -39.83 32.03 25.32
C THR A 6 -39.41 33.18 24.38
N ARG A 7 -38.46 33.03 23.44
CA ARG A 7 -38.62 32.62 22.01
C ARG A 7 -39.78 33.39 21.33
N ILE A 8 -39.59 34.18 20.26
CA ILE A 8 -39.67 33.69 18.85
C ILE A 8 -39.53 34.89 17.85
N TYR A 9 -38.69 34.66 16.83
CA TYR A 9 -38.58 35.17 15.43
C TYR A 9 -38.78 36.65 15.09
N LEU A 10 -37.79 37.22 14.39
CA LEU A 10 -38.03 38.05 13.20
C LEU A 10 -36.87 37.93 12.20
N LEU A 11 -37.27 37.60 10.98
CA LEU A 11 -36.49 37.42 9.76
C LEU A 11 -35.74 38.70 9.38
N ARG A 12 -34.47 38.56 9.00
CA ARG A 12 -33.85 39.41 7.99
C ARG A 12 -32.74 38.63 7.31
N VAL A 13 -32.97 38.30 6.04
CA VAL A 13 -31.92 37.87 5.10
C VAL A 13 -31.32 39.16 4.52
N PRO A 14 -30.02 39.44 4.71
CA PRO A 14 -29.27 40.31 3.83
C PRO A 14 -28.32 39.51 2.92
N PRO A 15 -27.83 40.14 1.85
CA PRO A 15 -27.67 39.49 0.55
C PRO A 15 -26.28 38.93 0.31
N CYS A 16 -26.27 38.01 -0.66
CA CYS A 16 -25.15 37.62 -1.51
C CYS A 16 -24.05 38.70 -1.62
N HIS A 17 -22.92 38.45 -0.96
CA HIS A 17 -21.64 39.06 -1.30
C HIS A 17 -20.55 37.99 -1.17
N GLU A 18 -20.24 37.42 -2.33
CA GLU A 18 -18.88 37.29 -2.82
C GLU A 18 -17.90 36.31 -2.15
N SER A 19 -17.19 35.64 -3.07
CA SER A 19 -15.83 35.11 -2.95
C SER A 19 -15.65 33.69 -2.40
N GLN A 20 -15.40 32.79 -3.37
CA GLN A 20 -14.37 31.75 -3.29
C GLN A 20 -14.51 30.69 -2.18
N GLN A 21 -15.55 29.85 -2.24
CA GLN A 21 -15.45 28.50 -1.64
C GLN A 21 -15.90 27.35 -2.55
N ASN A 22 -16.04 27.59 -3.86
CA ASN A 22 -16.36 26.54 -4.84
C ASN A 22 -15.15 26.13 -5.71
N LEU A 23 -13.98 25.97 -5.08
CA LEU A 23 -12.83 25.26 -5.66
C LEU A 23 -12.30 24.12 -4.77
N LYS A 24 -12.98 23.81 -3.65
CA LYS A 24 -12.64 22.63 -2.83
C LYS A 24 -13.16 21.30 -3.39
N LEU A 25 -13.65 21.29 -4.64
CA LEU A 25 -14.12 20.08 -5.32
C LEU A 25 -13.14 19.55 -6.38
N CYS A 26 -11.96 20.19 -6.59
CA CYS A 26 -10.96 19.74 -7.57
C CYS A 26 -9.58 19.34 -6.99
N ILE A 27 -9.38 19.34 -5.66
CA ILE A 27 -8.09 18.93 -5.04
C ILE A 27 -8.24 17.65 -4.19
N ILE A 28 -9.31 16.89 -4.38
CA ILE A 28 -9.38 15.49 -3.93
C ILE A 28 -9.28 14.57 -5.15
N PHE A 29 -8.42 14.94 -6.11
CA PHE A 29 -7.65 13.93 -6.83
C PHE A 29 -6.54 13.47 -5.87
N ASN A 30 -6.94 12.98 -4.69
CA ASN A 30 -6.03 12.27 -3.81
C ASN A 30 -5.80 10.95 -4.53
N PHE A 31 -4.75 10.99 -5.34
CA PHE A 31 -4.08 9.90 -5.99
C PHE A 31 -3.85 8.84 -4.90
N PHE A 32 -4.82 7.95 -4.69
CA PHE A 32 -4.66 6.74 -3.89
C PHE A 32 -3.69 5.82 -4.67
N SER A 33 -2.43 6.25 -4.75
CA SER A 33 -1.35 5.41 -5.24
C SER A 33 -1.21 4.28 -4.24
N MET A 34 -1.52 3.06 -4.67
CA MET A 34 -1.25 1.88 -3.87
C MET A 34 0.26 1.76 -3.68
N GLN A 35 0.73 2.04 -2.46
CA GLN A 35 2.14 1.88 -2.14
C GLN A 35 2.49 0.39 -2.01
N LEU A 36 3.62 0.01 -2.60
CA LEU A 36 4.15 -1.36 -2.49
C LEU A 36 4.43 -1.70 -1.02
N LEU A 37 5.11 -0.82 -0.30
CA LEU A 37 5.39 -1.01 1.12
C LEU A 37 4.61 0.00 1.97
N THR A 38 3.64 -0.49 2.75
CA THR A 38 2.94 0.33 3.75
C THR A 38 3.64 0.21 5.11
N LYS A 39 3.41 1.20 5.99
CA LYS A 39 3.97 1.17 7.35
C LYS A 39 3.54 -0.09 8.12
N ALA A 40 2.29 -0.52 7.96
CA ALA A 40 1.79 -1.75 8.59
C ALA A 40 2.54 -3.01 8.14
N ILE A 41 2.86 -3.12 6.85
CA ILE A 41 3.62 -4.26 6.32
C ILE A 41 5.09 -4.17 6.76
N GLN A 42 5.68 -2.98 6.74
CA GLN A 42 7.04 -2.78 7.24
C GLN A 42 7.17 -3.18 8.72
N ASP A 43 6.20 -2.80 9.56
CA ASP A 43 6.19 -3.17 10.98
C ASP A 43 5.98 -4.69 11.13
N ARG A 44 5.22 -5.32 10.23
CA ARG A 44 5.07 -6.79 10.20
C ARG A 44 6.39 -7.48 9.87
N PHE A 45 7.14 -7.01 8.87
CA PHE A 45 8.48 -7.52 8.55
C PHE A 45 9.42 -7.38 9.75
N GLN A 46 9.43 -6.21 10.41
CA GLN A 46 10.26 -5.99 11.59
C GLN A 46 9.91 -6.95 12.74
N LYS A 47 8.62 -7.26 12.91
CA LYS A 47 8.17 -8.21 13.95
C LYS A 47 8.56 -9.66 13.65
N VAL A 48 8.55 -10.06 12.39
CA VAL A 48 8.97 -11.42 11.99
C VAL A 48 10.49 -11.57 12.04
N GLY A 49 11.22 -10.56 11.59
CA GLY A 49 12.67 -10.60 11.52
C GLY A 49 13.17 -11.42 10.33
N SER A 50 14.44 -11.83 10.39
CA SER A 50 15.07 -12.60 9.32
C SER A 50 14.63 -14.06 9.33
N GLN A 51 14.43 -14.60 8.13
CA GLN A 51 13.98 -15.96 7.88
C GLN A 51 14.88 -16.71 6.88
N GLU A 52 16.08 -16.19 6.56
CA GLU A 52 16.99 -16.77 5.55
C GLU A 52 17.34 -18.25 5.79
N HIS A 53 17.40 -18.67 7.05
CA HIS A 53 17.72 -20.06 7.44
C HIS A 53 16.50 -20.86 7.92
N VAL A 54 15.28 -20.42 7.57
CA VAL A 54 14.03 -21.12 7.90
C VAL A 54 13.61 -21.95 6.69
N ASP A 55 13.47 -23.27 6.87
CA ASP A 55 13.12 -24.20 5.79
C ASP A 55 11.75 -23.88 5.14
N ASP A 56 10.78 -23.42 5.95
CA ASP A 56 9.44 -23.04 5.50
C ASP A 56 9.07 -21.65 6.03
N PRO A 57 9.62 -20.58 5.41
CA PRO A 57 9.46 -19.22 5.90
C PRO A 57 8.03 -18.73 5.67
N ILE A 58 7.62 -17.74 6.46
CA ILE A 58 6.33 -17.07 6.28
C ILE A 58 6.47 -16.03 5.17
N ILE A 59 5.60 -16.10 4.16
CA ILE A 59 5.47 -15.05 3.15
C ILE A 59 4.56 -13.96 3.72
N ILE A 60 5.07 -12.74 3.79
CA ILE A 60 4.36 -11.59 4.39
C ILE A 60 3.70 -10.73 3.30
N ALA A 61 4.35 -10.60 2.15
CA ALA A 61 3.82 -9.81 1.05
C ALA A 61 4.08 -10.51 -0.29
N LYS A 62 3.14 -10.31 -1.22
CA LYS A 62 3.25 -10.75 -2.60
C LYS A 62 3.19 -9.54 -3.53
N PHE A 63 4.13 -9.48 -4.45
CA PHE A 63 4.18 -8.50 -5.51
C PHE A 63 4.13 -9.19 -6.87
N PHE A 64 3.59 -8.51 -7.87
CA PHE A 64 3.45 -9.09 -9.21
C PHE A 64 3.53 -8.05 -10.31
N ASN A 65 3.95 -8.50 -11.48
CA ASN A 65 3.92 -7.71 -12.71
C ASN A 65 2.54 -7.90 -13.38
N PRO A 66 1.65 -6.90 -13.39
CA PRO A 66 0.32 -7.04 -14.01
C PRO A 66 0.36 -7.24 -15.53
N CYS A 67 1.49 -6.93 -16.18
CA CYS A 67 1.71 -7.09 -17.62
C CYS A 67 2.59 -8.30 -17.96
N GLY A 68 2.87 -9.19 -17.00
CA GLY A 68 3.76 -10.34 -17.20
C GLY A 68 3.56 -11.44 -16.16
N SER A 69 4.45 -12.43 -16.15
CA SER A 69 4.41 -13.57 -15.23
C SER A 69 5.18 -13.36 -13.92
N GLY A 70 6.07 -12.36 -13.88
CA GLY A 70 6.95 -12.11 -12.74
C GLY A 70 6.18 -11.90 -11.44
N THR A 71 6.52 -12.70 -10.43
CA THR A 71 5.93 -12.66 -9.09
C THR A 71 7.04 -12.74 -8.03
N TRP A 72 6.94 -11.91 -7.00
CA TRP A 72 7.89 -11.83 -5.89
C TRP A 72 7.15 -12.08 -4.57
N TYR A 73 7.64 -13.01 -3.77
CA TYR A 73 7.11 -13.36 -2.46
C TYR A 73 8.12 -12.97 -1.39
N ALA A 74 7.84 -11.91 -0.64
CA ALA A 74 8.77 -11.38 0.36
C ALA A 74 8.59 -12.06 1.73
N THR A 75 9.70 -12.53 2.30
CA THR A 75 9.77 -13.14 3.64
C THR A 75 10.36 -12.20 4.68
N GLU A 76 11.27 -11.31 4.26
CA GLU A 76 11.92 -10.33 5.13
C GLU A 76 12.21 -9.03 4.36
N TYR A 77 12.48 -7.96 5.12
CA TYR A 77 12.76 -6.65 4.56
C TYR A 77 13.80 -5.91 5.42
N ASN A 78 14.85 -5.43 4.78
CA ASN A 78 15.84 -4.54 5.38
C ASN A 78 15.46 -3.06 5.08
N PRO A 79 15.10 -2.27 6.10
CA PRO A 79 14.71 -0.87 5.91
C PRO A 79 15.87 0.09 5.61
N GLU A 80 17.12 -0.28 5.92
CA GLU A 80 18.30 0.56 5.65
C GLU A 80 18.59 0.58 4.14
N ASP A 81 18.65 -0.62 3.54
CA ASP A 81 18.98 -0.78 2.12
C ASP A 81 17.73 -0.81 1.22
N LYS A 82 16.53 -0.89 1.81
CA LYS A 82 15.23 -1.06 1.12
C LYS A 82 15.19 -2.33 0.25
N ILE A 83 15.78 -3.40 0.76
CA ILE A 83 15.89 -4.69 0.08
C ILE A 83 14.97 -5.69 0.77
N PHE A 84 14.19 -6.40 -0.04
CA PHE A 84 13.49 -7.61 0.38
C PHE A 84 14.37 -8.82 0.12
N PHE A 85 14.19 -9.87 0.91
CA PHE A 85 14.58 -11.22 0.55
C PHE A 85 13.33 -12.09 0.44
N GLY A 86 13.37 -13.04 -0.49
CA GLY A 86 12.19 -13.83 -0.80
C GLY A 86 12.35 -14.73 -2.02
N TYR A 87 11.23 -15.28 -2.45
CA TYR A 87 11.16 -16.18 -3.59
C TYR A 87 10.62 -15.46 -4.82
N VAL A 88 11.29 -15.64 -5.95
CA VAL A 88 10.95 -15.02 -7.24
C VAL A 88 10.60 -16.11 -8.23
N THR A 89 9.48 -15.94 -8.94
CA THR A 89 8.99 -16.89 -9.94
C THR A 89 8.39 -16.18 -11.15
N GLY A 90 8.16 -16.93 -12.23
CA GLY A 90 7.57 -16.43 -13.46
C GLY A 90 8.60 -15.82 -14.42
N PHE A 91 9.87 -16.20 -14.26
CA PHE A 91 10.97 -15.93 -15.20
C PHE A 91 11.50 -17.25 -15.78
N ALA A 92 12.73 -17.27 -16.29
CA ALA A 92 13.34 -18.49 -16.83
C ALA A 92 13.59 -19.55 -15.75
N PHE A 93 13.87 -19.13 -14.52
CA PHE A 93 14.10 -19.98 -13.37
C PHE A 93 13.45 -19.35 -12.14
N ASP A 94 12.98 -20.19 -11.23
CA ASP A 94 12.49 -19.75 -9.94
C ASP A 94 13.62 -19.81 -8.92
N GLU A 95 13.77 -18.78 -8.09
CA GLU A 95 14.92 -18.65 -7.20
C GLU A 95 14.59 -17.94 -5.88
N TRP A 96 15.38 -18.25 -4.86
CA TRP A 96 15.47 -17.46 -3.64
C TRP A 96 16.52 -16.37 -3.84
N GLY A 97 16.17 -15.13 -3.52
CA GLY A 97 17.07 -14.02 -3.73
C GLY A 97 16.57 -12.71 -3.12
N THR A 98 17.38 -11.68 -3.32
CA THR A 98 17.06 -10.32 -2.88
C THR A 98 16.49 -9.49 -4.02
N PHE A 99 15.60 -8.56 -3.70
CA PHE A 99 15.04 -7.62 -4.66
C PHE A 99 14.78 -6.26 -4.01
N SER A 100 15.04 -5.19 -4.76
CA SER A 100 15.01 -3.81 -4.27
C SER A 100 13.61 -3.20 -4.41
N LEU A 101 13.11 -2.59 -3.33
CA LEU A 101 11.87 -1.81 -3.37
C LEU A 101 11.97 -0.66 -4.39
N VAL A 102 13.12 0.02 -4.41
CA VAL A 102 13.35 1.17 -5.30
C VAL A 102 13.30 0.72 -6.76
N ASP A 103 13.90 -0.42 -7.07
CA ASP A 103 13.90 -0.95 -8.43
C ASP A 103 12.48 -1.31 -8.85
N MET A 104 11.72 -1.99 -7.98
CA MET A 104 10.32 -2.34 -8.23
C MET A 104 9.43 -1.12 -8.48
N GLU A 105 9.59 -0.05 -7.69
CA GLU A 105 8.87 1.22 -7.87
C GLU A 105 9.29 1.96 -9.16
N SER A 106 10.52 1.75 -9.62
CA SER A 106 11.04 2.36 -10.85
C SER A 106 10.54 1.67 -12.12
N VAL A 107 10.12 0.40 -12.05
CA VAL A 107 9.66 -0.37 -13.20
C VAL A 107 8.51 0.35 -13.90
N LYS A 108 8.66 0.56 -15.21
CA LYS A 108 7.63 1.10 -16.10
C LYS A 108 7.14 0.01 -17.04
N LEU A 109 5.88 -0.35 -16.89
CA LEU A 109 5.19 -1.33 -17.70
C LEU A 109 4.28 -0.64 -18.73
N PRO A 110 3.76 -1.38 -19.72
CA PRO A 110 2.72 -0.88 -20.62
C PRO A 110 1.56 -0.22 -19.86
N PHE A 111 0.90 0.74 -20.52
CA PHE A 111 -0.25 1.48 -19.97
C PHE A 111 0.07 2.36 -18.75
N GLY A 112 1.36 2.62 -18.48
CA GLY A 112 1.78 3.43 -17.33
C GLY A 112 1.67 2.68 -16.01
N LEU A 113 1.55 1.35 -16.06
CA LEU A 113 1.54 0.49 -14.88
C LEU A 113 2.96 0.31 -14.33
N GLY A 114 3.04 -0.14 -13.09
CA GLY A 114 4.26 -0.59 -12.44
C GLY A 114 4.05 -1.96 -11.81
N ILE A 115 5.02 -2.41 -11.02
CA ILE A 115 4.79 -3.56 -10.14
C ILE A 115 3.69 -3.21 -9.14
N GLU A 116 2.85 -4.20 -8.81
CA GLU A 116 1.76 -4.05 -7.84
C GLU A 116 1.96 -4.97 -6.65
N ARG A 117 1.38 -4.59 -5.50
CA ARG A 117 1.25 -5.46 -4.33
C ARG A 117 -0.14 -6.07 -4.29
N ASP A 118 -0.22 -7.37 -4.07
CA ASP A 118 -1.49 -8.06 -3.84
C ASP A 118 -2.02 -7.70 -2.45
N ILE A 119 -3.09 -6.90 -2.39
CA ILE A 119 -3.70 -6.43 -1.15
C ILE A 119 -4.57 -7.48 -0.45
N TYR A 120 -4.94 -8.54 -1.19
CA TYR A 120 -5.75 -9.66 -0.67
C TYR A 120 -4.90 -10.86 -0.32
N PHE A 121 -3.58 -10.78 -0.52
CA PHE A 121 -2.66 -11.82 -0.11
C PHE A 121 -2.60 -11.90 1.41
N GLU A 122 -3.03 -13.05 1.93
CA GLU A 122 -2.91 -13.40 3.34
C GLU A 122 -1.56 -14.07 3.60
N GLU A 123 -0.94 -13.71 4.73
CA GLU A 123 0.32 -14.32 5.17
C GLU A 123 0.13 -15.83 5.41
N LYS A 124 1.08 -16.62 4.90
CA LYS A 124 1.06 -18.08 5.00
C LYS A 124 2.46 -18.64 4.78
N ARG A 125 2.64 -19.92 5.10
CA ARG A 125 3.92 -20.60 4.90
C ARG A 125 4.24 -20.74 3.41
N PHE A 126 5.52 -20.74 3.07
CA PHE A 126 5.99 -20.90 1.70
C PHE A 126 5.42 -22.18 1.06
N SER A 127 5.41 -23.29 1.81
CA SER A 127 4.82 -24.57 1.41
C SER A 127 3.33 -24.51 1.05
N GLU A 128 2.58 -23.50 1.53
CA GLU A 128 1.17 -23.28 1.18
C GLU A 128 0.99 -22.41 -0.06
N VAL A 129 2.02 -21.65 -0.45
CA VAL A 129 2.01 -20.74 -1.59
C VAL A 129 2.41 -21.48 -2.86
N ILE A 130 3.53 -22.21 -2.81
CA ILE A 130 4.09 -22.94 -3.95
C ILE A 130 3.79 -24.42 -3.73
N LYS A 131 3.01 -25.01 -4.65
CA LYS A 131 2.60 -26.41 -4.63
C LYS A 131 3.25 -27.18 -5.78
#